data_AF-A0A7J9B124-F1
#
_entry.id   AF-A0A7J9B124-F1
#
_cell.length_a   1.000
_cell.length_b   1.000
_cell.length_c   1.000
_cell.angle_alpha   90.00
_cell.angle_beta   90.00
_cell.angle_gamma   90.00
#
_symmetry.space_group_name_H-M   'P 1'
#
loop_
_entity.id
_entity.type
_entity.pdbx_description
1 polymer ?
#
loop_
_entity_poly.entity_id
_entity_poly.type
_entity_poly.pdbx_seq_one_letter_code
_entity_poly.pdbx_strand_id
1 'polypeptide(L)'
;MAFMNISEANYSMVLTANQSSAFKLLSECNPFQSNQNLLTVYDYQNEAVEVMTESSKKRGANVMSADFSWPNLEIQSENLRKKIMNKRSRYSYLWMSLAQENGWHVLLDASALGAKDMETLGLSLFNPDFLICSFFKVFGENPSGFYCLFIRKSSASILKDLATGTNIVGIMNLVPASPPISNIETKLKVDNVLVQQMDDESGTEKKTKTVSFSEIEEVINTSFEPGTTETNNTPKRRNPRTECRSLDHADSLGLILISNRTRNLINWLVNALISLKHPNLENGNPAVQSYGPKIMFDRRPAVAFSVFDWEGQNRSCNSPKAG
;
A
#
# COMPACT_ATOMS: atom_id res chain seq x y z
N MET A 1 -13.62 9.21 0.14
CA MET A 1 -12.80 10.44 0.17
C MET A 1 -12.63 10.98 1.59
N ALA A 2 -13.70 10.98 2.40
CA ALA A 2 -13.70 11.43 3.79
C ALA A 2 -12.56 10.84 4.65
N PHE A 3 -12.31 9.53 4.57
CA PHE A 3 -11.22 8.86 5.30
C PHE A 3 -9.83 9.47 5.02
N MET A 4 -9.58 9.91 3.78
CA MET A 4 -8.31 10.53 3.39
C MET A 4 -8.25 12.02 3.76
N ASN A 5 -9.30 12.58 4.37
CA ASN A 5 -9.47 14.00 4.64
C ASN A 5 -9.35 14.87 3.37
N ILE A 6 -9.94 14.41 2.28
CA ILE A 6 -9.91 15.08 0.97
C ILE A 6 -11.33 15.43 0.52
N SER A 7 -11.48 16.65 -0.02
CA SER A 7 -12.76 17.12 -0.55
C SER A 7 -13.06 16.55 -1.94
N GLU A 8 -14.24 15.95 -2.08
CA GLU A 8 -14.81 15.50 -3.37
C GLU A 8 -15.05 16.65 -4.34
N ALA A 9 -15.14 17.89 -3.85
CA ALA A 9 -15.20 19.06 -4.71
C ALA A 9 -13.88 19.26 -5.48
N ASN A 10 -12.74 18.91 -4.87
CA ASN A 10 -11.41 19.20 -5.38
C ASN A 10 -10.73 18.01 -6.07
N TYR A 11 -11.09 16.78 -5.71
CA TYR A 11 -10.47 15.58 -6.23
C TYR A 11 -11.47 14.64 -6.89
N SER A 12 -10.98 13.89 -7.87
CA SER A 12 -11.63 12.72 -8.46
C SER A 12 -10.85 11.47 -8.05
N MET A 13 -11.52 10.33 -7.90
CA MET A 13 -10.88 9.05 -7.55
C MET A 13 -10.98 8.09 -8.75
N VAL A 14 -9.87 7.42 -9.03
CA VAL A 14 -9.77 6.30 -9.98
C VAL A 14 -9.25 5.09 -9.22
N LEU A 15 -9.90 3.94 -9.39
CA LEU A 15 -9.43 2.68 -8.82
C LEU A 15 -8.46 2.01 -9.80
N THR A 16 -7.35 1.50 -9.27
CA THR A 16 -6.34 0.79 -10.04
C THR A 16 -6.05 -0.59 -9.46
N ALA A 17 -5.65 -1.54 -10.30
CA ALA A 17 -5.40 -2.92 -9.90
C ALA A 17 -4.23 -3.07 -8.93
N ASN A 18 -3.20 -2.25 -9.07
CA ASN A 18 -2.07 -2.24 -8.16
C ASN A 18 -1.39 -0.86 -8.18
N GLN A 19 -0.35 -0.73 -7.37
CA GLN A 19 0.48 0.47 -7.29
C GLN A 19 1.10 0.80 -8.66
N SER A 20 1.71 -0.20 -9.31
CA SER A 20 2.37 -0.05 -10.61
C SER A 20 1.43 0.46 -11.71
N SER A 21 0.17 0.04 -11.73
CA SER A 21 -0.85 0.54 -12.65
C SER A 21 -1.15 2.03 -12.43
N ALA A 22 -1.26 2.48 -11.17
CA ALA A 22 -1.46 3.91 -10.87
C ALA A 22 -0.26 4.76 -11.30
N PHE A 23 0.95 4.29 -11.01
CA PHE A 23 2.18 4.95 -11.41
C PHE A 23 2.35 5.01 -12.93
N LYS A 24 2.09 3.90 -13.61
CA LYS A 24 2.15 3.81 -15.08
C LYS A 24 1.15 4.73 -15.75
N LEU A 25 -0.09 4.78 -15.23
CA LEU A 25 -1.12 5.70 -15.72
C LEU A 25 -0.63 7.15 -15.66
N LEU A 26 -0.04 7.58 -14.54
CA LEU A 26 0.48 8.94 -14.41
C LEU A 26 1.71 9.21 -15.30
N SER A 27 2.63 8.24 -15.45
CA SER A 27 3.79 8.42 -16.33
C SER A 27 3.42 8.48 -17.81
N GLU A 28 2.35 7.81 -18.23
CA GLU A 28 1.84 7.86 -19.60
C GLU A 28 1.06 9.15 -19.91
N CYS A 29 0.58 9.85 -18.89
CA CYS A 29 -0.13 11.13 -19.05
C CYS A 29 0.76 12.36 -18.96
N ASN A 30 1.82 12.32 -18.16
CA ASN A 30 2.65 13.51 -17.91
C ASN A 30 3.38 14.00 -19.17
N PRO A 31 3.42 15.31 -19.49
CA PRO A 31 3.97 15.81 -20.76
C PRO A 31 5.51 15.86 -20.77
N PHE A 32 6.18 14.70 -20.73
CA PHE A 32 7.64 14.61 -20.66
C PHE A 32 8.39 15.15 -21.89
N GLN A 33 7.70 15.38 -23.00
CA GLN A 33 8.29 15.98 -24.20
C GLN A 33 8.62 17.47 -24.00
N SER A 34 7.79 18.21 -23.27
CA SER A 34 8.01 19.63 -22.95
C SER A 34 8.66 19.82 -21.58
N ASN A 35 8.36 18.94 -20.62
CA ASN A 35 8.89 18.97 -19.26
C ASN A 35 9.56 17.65 -18.91
N GLN A 36 10.87 17.53 -19.17
CA GLN A 36 11.55 16.25 -19.16
C GLN A 36 11.82 15.69 -17.76
N ASN A 37 11.75 16.48 -16.68
CA ASN A 37 12.25 16.00 -15.40
C ASN A 37 11.23 15.17 -14.61
N LEU A 38 11.66 13.98 -14.16
CA LEU A 38 10.99 13.18 -13.14
C LEU A 38 11.91 13.05 -11.94
N LEU A 39 11.43 13.37 -10.75
CA LEU A 39 12.19 13.24 -9.51
C LEU A 39 11.49 12.28 -8.54
N THR A 40 12.17 11.18 -8.18
CA THR A 40 11.67 10.21 -7.21
C THR A 40 12.25 10.47 -5.83
N VAL A 41 11.44 10.26 -4.78
CA VAL A 41 11.85 10.45 -3.37
C VAL A 41 11.63 9.16 -2.59
N TYR A 42 12.20 8.07 -3.10
CA TYR A 42 12.18 6.74 -2.47
C TYR A 42 13.59 6.38 -2.01
N ASP A 43 13.71 5.94 -0.76
CA ASP A 43 14.94 5.49 -0.12
C ASP A 43 15.20 3.97 -0.29
N TYR A 44 14.31 3.27 -1.01
CA TYR A 44 14.41 1.84 -1.29
C TYR A 44 13.96 1.52 -2.73
N GLN A 45 14.30 0.31 -3.20
CA GLN A 45 13.84 -0.19 -4.49
C GLN A 45 12.36 -0.57 -4.44
N ASN A 46 11.54 0.13 -5.23
CA ASN A 46 10.12 -0.11 -5.35
C ASN A 46 9.77 -0.43 -6.82
N GLU A 47 9.16 -1.58 -7.06
CA GLU A 47 8.78 -2.05 -8.40
C GLU A 47 7.86 -1.06 -9.14
N ALA A 48 6.87 -0.48 -8.45
CA ALA A 48 5.96 0.48 -9.05
C ALA A 48 6.66 1.77 -9.48
N VAL A 49 7.66 2.20 -8.71
CA VAL A 49 8.53 3.33 -9.07
C VAL A 49 9.37 2.97 -10.29
N GLU A 50 9.94 1.76 -10.36
CA GLU A 50 10.70 1.31 -11.53
C GLU A 50 9.84 1.36 -12.80
N VAL A 51 8.61 0.84 -12.75
CA VAL A 51 7.63 0.93 -13.84
C VAL A 51 7.34 2.39 -14.24
N MET A 52 7.17 3.29 -13.27
CA MET A 52 7.01 4.73 -13.53
C MET A 52 8.23 5.29 -14.27
N THR A 53 9.43 4.98 -13.79
CA THR A 53 10.67 5.51 -14.38
C THR A 53 10.90 4.99 -15.79
N GLU A 54 10.64 3.71 -16.04
CA GLU A 54 10.81 3.10 -17.37
C GLU A 54 9.80 3.70 -18.37
N SER A 55 8.52 3.78 -17.99
CA SER A 55 7.47 4.38 -18.81
C SER A 55 7.75 5.86 -19.10
N SER A 56 8.23 6.61 -18.10
CA SER A 56 8.60 8.03 -18.27
C SER A 56 9.80 8.20 -19.20
N LYS A 57 10.85 7.38 -19.05
CA LYS A 57 12.03 7.39 -19.93
C LYS A 57 11.67 7.13 -21.40
N LYS A 58 10.77 6.17 -21.66
CA LYS A 58 10.25 5.90 -23.01
C LYS A 58 9.59 7.12 -23.66
N ARG A 59 9.16 8.09 -22.86
CA ARG A 59 8.54 9.35 -23.30
C ARG A 59 9.48 10.56 -23.25
N GLY A 60 10.78 10.33 -23.05
CA GLY A 60 11.81 11.38 -23.06
C GLY A 60 12.11 11.98 -21.68
N ALA A 61 11.64 11.37 -20.60
CA ALA A 61 11.93 11.90 -19.26
C ALA A 61 13.38 11.68 -18.83
N ASN A 62 13.99 12.74 -18.29
CA ASN A 62 15.19 12.69 -17.47
C ASN A 62 14.82 12.33 -16.01
N VAL A 63 15.19 11.12 -15.58
CA VAL A 63 14.84 10.59 -14.26
C VAL A 63 15.95 10.86 -13.26
N MET A 64 15.60 11.49 -12.15
CA MET A 64 16.45 11.78 -11.00
C MET A 64 15.88 11.15 -9.73
N SER A 65 16.73 10.89 -8.74
CA SER A 65 16.32 10.47 -7.39
C SER A 65 16.79 11.46 -6.33
N ALA A 66 16.08 11.54 -5.22
CA ALA A 66 16.53 12.27 -4.03
C ALA A 66 17.71 11.55 -3.35
N ASP A 67 18.52 12.32 -2.64
CA ASP A 67 19.64 11.80 -1.86
C ASP A 67 19.23 11.69 -0.40
N PHE A 68 19.71 10.66 0.29
CA PHE A 68 19.34 10.35 1.68
C PHE A 68 20.60 10.26 2.55
N SER A 69 20.48 10.72 3.79
CA SER A 69 21.55 10.59 4.79
C SER A 69 21.55 9.21 5.41
N TRP A 70 22.73 8.61 5.54
CA TRP A 70 22.92 7.36 6.27
C TRP A 70 23.46 7.64 7.67
N PRO A 71 23.04 6.91 8.72
CA PRO A 71 22.09 5.78 8.72
C PRO A 71 20.62 6.16 8.97
N ASN A 72 20.30 7.45 9.12
CA ASN A 72 18.97 7.92 9.55
C ASN A 72 17.91 7.94 8.44
N LEU A 73 18.28 7.67 7.18
CA LEU A 73 17.40 7.65 6.01
C LEU A 73 16.62 8.96 5.81
N GLU A 74 17.19 10.09 6.24
CA GLU A 74 16.53 11.38 6.09
C GLU A 74 16.86 11.98 4.73
N ILE A 75 15.87 12.61 4.10
CA ILE A 75 16.06 13.33 2.85
C ILE A 75 17.08 14.45 3.03
N GLN A 76 18.12 14.46 2.20
CA GLN A 76 19.07 15.57 2.14
C GLN A 76 18.40 16.80 1.51
N SER A 77 17.73 17.58 2.36
CA SER A 77 16.88 18.70 1.97
C SER A 77 17.59 19.73 1.09
N GLU A 78 18.90 19.96 1.29
CA GLU A 78 19.66 20.91 0.46
C GLU A 78 19.86 20.41 -0.98
N ASN A 79 20.15 19.12 -1.15
CA ASN A 79 20.31 18.51 -2.47
C ASN A 79 18.97 18.37 -3.19
N LEU A 80 17.92 18.00 -2.45
CA LEU A 80 16.56 17.99 -2.97
C LEU A 80 16.14 19.38 -3.46
N ARG A 81 16.44 20.43 -2.68
CA ARG A 81 16.16 21.82 -3.09
C ARG A 81 16.89 22.21 -4.36
N LYS A 82 18.16 21.86 -4.52
CA LYS A 82 18.91 22.14 -5.77
C LYS A 82 18.27 21.46 -6.99
N LYS A 83 17.65 20.29 -6.80
CA LYS A 83 16.96 19.54 -7.86
C LYS A 83 15.58 20.13 -8.21
N ILE A 84 14.89 20.73 -7.23
CA ILE A 84 13.52 21.27 -7.40
C ILE A 84 13.50 22.78 -7.67
N MET A 85 14.51 23.53 -7.18
CA MET A 85 14.48 24.99 -7.04
C MET A 85 15.66 25.72 -7.66
N ASN A 86 15.44 27.03 -7.89
CA ASN A 86 16.47 28.07 -8.01
C ASN A 86 16.62 28.98 -6.74
N LYS A 87 15.87 28.76 -5.64
CA LYS A 87 15.90 29.58 -4.39
C LYS A 87 15.90 28.73 -3.08
N ARG A 88 15.91 29.35 -1.88
CA ARG A 88 16.02 28.68 -0.55
C ARG A 88 14.69 28.64 0.24
N SER A 89 14.39 27.53 0.93
CA SER A 89 13.29 27.36 1.93
C SER A 89 13.83 26.59 3.17
N ARG A 90 13.08 26.46 4.29
CA ARG A 90 13.58 25.98 5.61
C ARG A 90 12.86 24.79 6.29
N TYR A 91 11.87 24.12 5.68
CA TYR A 91 11.11 23.01 6.34
C TYR A 91 10.86 21.78 5.45
N SER A 92 10.64 20.59 6.05
CA SER A 92 10.74 19.26 5.38
C SER A 92 9.52 18.74 4.61
N TYR A 93 8.34 19.37 4.71
CA TYR A 93 7.16 19.04 3.87
C TYR A 93 6.73 20.20 2.97
N LEU A 94 7.13 21.43 3.33
CA LEU A 94 6.93 22.62 2.51
C LEU A 94 7.63 22.54 1.14
N TRP A 95 8.55 21.60 0.94
CA TRP A 95 9.14 21.40 -0.38
C TRP A 95 8.12 20.91 -1.41
N MET A 96 7.02 20.26 -1.02
CA MET A 96 5.97 19.83 -1.94
C MET A 96 5.22 21.04 -2.50
N SER A 97 4.72 21.92 -1.62
CA SER A 97 4.10 23.19 -2.03
C SER A 97 5.06 24.02 -2.88
N LEU A 98 6.33 24.06 -2.49
CA LEU A 98 7.37 24.77 -3.21
C LEU A 98 7.68 24.17 -4.58
N ALA A 99 7.62 22.85 -4.72
CA ALA A 99 7.75 22.18 -6.01
C ALA A 99 6.61 22.62 -6.94
N GLN A 100 5.38 22.64 -6.43
CA GLN A 100 4.22 23.13 -7.19
C GLN A 100 4.36 24.61 -7.57
N GLU A 101 4.84 25.46 -6.67
CA GLU A 101 5.15 26.88 -6.97
C GLU A 101 6.22 27.02 -8.07
N ASN A 102 7.12 26.04 -8.22
CA ASN A 102 8.12 25.99 -9.29
C ASN A 102 7.66 25.17 -10.51
N GLY A 103 6.36 24.90 -10.64
CA GLY A 103 5.76 24.26 -11.82
C GLY A 103 5.87 22.74 -11.87
N TRP A 104 6.29 22.08 -10.78
CA TRP A 104 6.26 20.62 -10.70
C TRP A 104 4.87 20.12 -10.35
N HIS A 105 4.44 19.03 -10.99
CA HIS A 105 3.33 18.24 -10.46
C HIS A 105 3.82 17.37 -9.30
N VAL A 106 3.06 17.34 -8.21
CA VAL A 106 3.39 16.54 -7.03
C VAL A 106 2.49 15.31 -6.94
N LEU A 107 3.12 14.14 -6.95
CA LEU A 107 2.51 12.86 -6.62
C LEU A 107 2.95 12.43 -5.22
N LEU A 108 1.99 12.26 -4.32
CA LEU A 108 2.22 11.71 -2.99
C LEU A 108 1.79 10.24 -2.96
N ASP A 109 2.71 9.33 -2.60
CA ASP A 109 2.35 7.96 -2.25
C ASP A 109 2.12 7.86 -0.74
N ALA A 110 0.85 7.67 -0.37
CA ALA A 110 0.37 7.51 0.99
C ALA A 110 0.08 6.06 1.35
N SER A 111 0.50 5.08 0.53
CA SER A 111 0.23 3.65 0.76
C SER A 111 0.93 3.07 2.00
N ALA A 112 1.94 3.76 2.52
CA ALA A 112 2.66 3.40 3.74
C ALA A 112 2.24 4.26 4.95
N LEU A 113 1.25 5.15 4.80
CA LEU A 113 0.74 5.96 5.90
C LEU A 113 -0.32 5.20 6.67
N GLY A 114 -0.23 5.26 8.01
CA GLY A 114 -1.30 4.80 8.88
C GLY A 114 -2.48 5.78 8.88
N ALA A 115 -3.60 5.34 9.44
CA ALA A 115 -4.81 6.16 9.52
C ALA A 115 -4.60 7.48 10.31
N LYS A 116 -3.88 7.42 11.44
CA LYS A 116 -3.49 8.63 12.20
C LYS A 116 -2.55 9.54 11.43
N ASP A 117 -1.59 8.95 10.70
CA ASP A 117 -0.65 9.75 9.91
C ASP A 117 -1.41 10.49 8.80
N MET A 118 -2.46 9.88 8.22
CA MET A 118 -3.30 10.52 7.22
C MET A 118 -4.03 11.76 7.74
N GLU A 119 -4.58 11.69 8.95
CA GLU A 119 -5.27 12.82 9.60
C GLU A 119 -4.29 13.97 9.88
N THR A 120 -3.10 13.65 10.36
CA THR A 120 -2.07 14.62 10.76
C THR A 120 -1.18 15.11 9.63
N LEU A 121 -1.23 14.47 8.44
CA LEU A 121 -0.36 14.81 7.31
C LEU A 121 -0.56 16.25 6.83
N GLY A 122 -1.73 16.85 7.10
CA GLY A 122 -2.03 18.21 6.68
C GLY A 122 -2.17 18.33 5.17
N LEU A 123 -2.83 17.36 4.52
CA LEU A 123 -3.08 17.35 3.06
C LEU A 123 -3.72 18.67 2.57
N SER A 124 -4.50 19.33 3.43
CA SER A 124 -5.10 20.64 3.17
C SER A 124 -4.08 21.78 2.98
N LEU A 125 -2.86 21.63 3.50
CA LEU A 125 -1.81 22.64 3.43
C LEU A 125 -1.08 22.63 2.07
N PHE A 126 -0.87 21.46 1.47
CA PHE A 126 -0.07 21.32 0.26
C PHE A 126 -0.82 20.75 -0.94
N ASN A 127 -2.02 20.18 -0.77
CA ASN A 127 -2.95 19.82 -1.85
C ASN A 127 -2.25 19.21 -3.10
N PRO A 128 -1.66 18.00 -2.98
CA PRO A 128 -0.86 17.39 -4.04
C PRO A 128 -1.71 17.18 -5.30
N ASP A 129 -1.11 17.26 -6.49
CA ASP A 129 -1.82 17.05 -7.76
C ASP A 129 -2.38 15.63 -7.85
N PHE A 130 -1.61 14.67 -7.37
CA PHE A 130 -1.93 13.26 -7.37
C PHE A 130 -1.63 12.64 -6.01
N LEU A 131 -2.49 11.71 -5.58
CA LEU A 131 -2.29 10.95 -4.36
C LEU A 131 -2.61 9.48 -4.63
N ILE A 132 -1.71 8.58 -4.24
CA ILE A 132 -1.92 7.14 -4.30
C ILE A 132 -2.07 6.62 -2.87
N CYS A 133 -3.07 5.78 -2.63
CA CYS A 133 -3.14 5.00 -1.40
C CYS A 133 -3.70 3.60 -1.65
N SER A 134 -3.50 2.70 -0.68
CA SER A 134 -4.13 1.39 -0.66
C SER A 134 -4.78 1.19 0.70
N PHE A 135 -6.10 0.95 0.70
CA PHE A 135 -6.83 0.66 1.94
C PHE A 135 -6.56 -0.76 2.45
N PHE A 136 -6.16 -1.68 1.57
CA PHE A 136 -5.82 -3.05 1.95
C PHE A 136 -4.66 -3.11 2.96
N LYS A 137 -3.58 -2.34 2.73
CA LYS A 137 -2.42 -2.29 3.63
C LYS A 137 -2.75 -1.75 5.02
N VAL A 138 -3.87 -1.05 5.17
CA VAL A 138 -4.28 -0.42 6.42
C VAL A 138 -5.23 -1.32 7.21
N PHE A 139 -6.06 -2.14 6.55
CA PHE A 139 -7.17 -2.86 7.21
C PHE A 139 -7.19 -4.38 7.02
N GLY A 140 -6.32 -4.95 6.18
CA GLY A 140 -6.05 -6.39 6.14
C GLY A 140 -7.19 -7.30 5.62
N GLU A 141 -8.34 -6.74 5.25
CA GLU A 141 -9.52 -7.48 4.81
C GLU A 141 -9.78 -7.39 3.28
N ASN A 142 -10.65 -8.27 2.79
CA ASN A 142 -11.04 -8.39 1.38
C ASN A 142 -11.89 -7.17 0.93
N PRO A 143 -11.66 -6.54 -0.25
CA PRO A 143 -10.87 -7.04 -1.38
C PRO A 143 -9.36 -6.88 -1.19
N SER A 144 -8.61 -7.97 -1.38
CA SER A 144 -7.17 -7.85 -1.59
C SER A 144 -6.90 -7.19 -2.95
N GLY A 145 -6.06 -6.16 -2.99
CA GLY A 145 -5.37 -5.77 -4.23
C GLY A 145 -6.08 -4.76 -5.13
N PHE A 146 -6.47 -3.60 -4.58
CA PHE A 146 -6.65 -2.41 -5.40
C PHE A 146 -6.04 -1.17 -4.72
N TYR A 147 -5.76 -0.17 -5.54
CA TYR A 147 -5.21 1.12 -5.14
C TYR A 147 -6.18 2.22 -5.58
N CYS A 148 -6.17 3.32 -4.84
CA CYS A 148 -6.94 4.51 -5.17
C CYS A 148 -5.98 5.61 -5.61
N LEU A 149 -6.12 6.04 -6.86
CA LEU A 149 -5.47 7.21 -7.40
C LEU A 149 -6.45 8.39 -7.31
N PHE A 150 -6.13 9.36 -6.46
CA PHE A 150 -6.83 10.62 -6.39
C PHE A 150 -6.14 11.65 -7.28
N ILE A 151 -6.94 12.32 -8.11
CA ILE A 151 -6.46 13.33 -9.05
C ILE A 151 -7.16 14.64 -8.72
N ARG A 152 -6.37 15.68 -8.49
CA ARG A 152 -6.89 17.03 -8.30
C ARG A 152 -7.55 17.49 -9.58
N LYS A 153 -8.78 18.00 -9.51
CA LYS A 153 -9.56 18.39 -10.69
C LYS A 153 -8.90 19.49 -11.53
N SER A 154 -8.11 20.37 -10.91
CA SER A 154 -7.30 21.37 -11.62
C SER A 154 -6.21 20.75 -12.49
N SER A 155 -5.74 19.55 -12.14
CA SER A 155 -4.66 18.82 -12.80
C SER A 155 -5.20 17.71 -13.72
N ALA A 156 -6.53 17.58 -13.82
CA ALA A 156 -7.19 16.57 -14.64
C ALA A 156 -7.00 16.77 -16.14
N SER A 157 -6.61 17.97 -16.60
CA SER A 157 -6.25 18.23 -18.00
C SER A 157 -5.10 17.35 -18.48
N ILE A 158 -4.18 16.98 -17.60
CA ILE A 158 -3.07 16.07 -17.88
C ILE A 158 -3.58 14.68 -18.30
N LEU A 159 -4.75 14.29 -17.82
CA LEU A 159 -5.39 13.01 -18.13
C LEU A 159 -6.35 13.08 -19.32
N LYS A 160 -6.51 14.23 -20.00
CA LYS A 160 -7.46 14.33 -21.12
C LYS A 160 -6.95 13.65 -22.39
N ASP A 161 -5.63 13.63 -22.61
CA ASP A 161 -4.99 12.96 -23.75
C ASP A 161 -5.18 11.43 -23.73
N LEU A 162 -5.59 10.91 -22.56
CA LEU A 162 -5.90 9.52 -22.27
C LEU A 162 -7.08 8.97 -23.09
N ALA A 163 -8.07 9.81 -23.38
CA ALA A 163 -9.31 9.40 -24.05
C ALA A 163 -9.12 9.05 -25.54
N THR A 164 -7.93 9.32 -26.09
CA THR A 164 -7.70 9.33 -27.54
C THR A 164 -6.66 8.32 -28.05
N GLY A 165 -5.94 7.57 -27.21
CA GLY A 165 -4.79 6.83 -27.75
C GLY A 165 -4.20 5.64 -27.00
N THR A 166 -4.68 5.22 -25.82
CA THR A 166 -4.01 4.13 -25.07
C THR A 166 -4.98 3.14 -24.45
N ASN A 167 -4.72 1.85 -24.67
CA ASN A 167 -5.32 0.75 -23.90
C ASN A 167 -4.74 0.78 -22.48
N ILE A 168 -5.32 1.57 -21.59
CA ILE A 168 -4.88 1.63 -20.20
C ILE A 168 -5.33 0.39 -19.47
N VAL A 169 -4.37 -0.50 -19.26
CA VAL A 169 -4.54 -1.73 -18.49
C VAL A 169 -4.44 -1.39 -17.01
N GLY A 170 -5.44 -1.82 -16.23
CA GLY A 170 -5.39 -1.76 -14.77
C GLY A 170 -6.26 -0.70 -14.10
N ILE A 171 -7.11 0.03 -14.84
CA ILE A 171 -8.23 0.76 -14.22
C ILE A 171 -9.32 -0.25 -13.84
N MET A 172 -9.85 -0.13 -12.63
CA MET A 172 -10.91 -0.98 -12.10
C MET A 172 -12.23 -0.22 -12.04
N ASN A 173 -13.31 -0.93 -12.35
CA ASN A 173 -14.68 -0.45 -12.16
C ASN A 173 -15.36 -1.27 -11.06
N LEU A 174 -16.03 -0.57 -10.14
CA LEU A 174 -16.90 -1.23 -9.17
C LEU A 174 -18.19 -1.66 -9.87
N VAL A 175 -18.48 -2.95 -9.79
CA VAL A 175 -19.73 -3.53 -10.28
C VAL A 175 -20.49 -4.03 -9.04
N PRO A 176 -21.81 -3.78 -8.93
CA PRO A 176 -22.62 -4.36 -7.86
C PRO A 176 -22.44 -5.88 -7.81
N ALA A 177 -22.28 -6.43 -6.60
CA ALA A 177 -22.23 -7.87 -6.42
C ALA A 177 -23.51 -8.49 -6.97
N SER A 178 -23.40 -9.48 -7.86
CA SER A 178 -24.53 -10.33 -8.20
C SER A 178 -24.95 -11.09 -6.95
N PRO A 179 -26.27 -11.30 -6.71
CA PRO A 179 -26.71 -12.13 -5.61
C PRO A 179 -26.00 -13.51 -5.69
N PRO A 180 -25.60 -14.09 -4.55
CA PRO A 180 -24.95 -15.39 -4.55
C PRO A 180 -25.84 -16.40 -5.28
N ILE A 181 -25.25 -17.18 -6.20
CA ILE A 181 -25.96 -18.27 -6.88
C ILE A 181 -26.23 -19.34 -5.83
N SER A 182 -27.35 -19.23 -5.11
CA SER A 182 -27.96 -20.38 -4.46
C SER A 182 -28.57 -21.26 -5.55
N ASN A 183 -28.16 -22.53 -5.59
CA ASN A 183 -28.68 -23.64 -6.42
C ASN A 183 -27.78 -24.02 -7.61
N ILE A 184 -26.62 -24.61 -7.31
CA ILE A 184 -26.16 -25.75 -8.11
C ILE A 184 -26.62 -27.01 -7.37
N GLU A 185 -27.83 -27.47 -7.65
CA GLU A 185 -28.15 -28.88 -7.45
C GLU A 185 -27.22 -29.66 -8.37
N THR A 186 -26.26 -30.37 -7.79
CA THR A 186 -25.42 -31.36 -8.47
C THR A 186 -26.29 -32.52 -8.97
N LYS A 187 -26.96 -32.34 -10.11
CA LYS A 187 -27.34 -33.45 -10.99
C LYS A 187 -26.14 -33.85 -11.85
N LEU A 188 -25.09 -34.34 -11.22
CA LEU A 188 -24.12 -35.18 -11.92
C LEU A 188 -24.77 -36.56 -12.05
N LYS A 189 -25.27 -36.86 -13.25
CA LYS A 189 -25.58 -38.22 -13.67
C LYS A 189 -24.30 -39.05 -13.51
N VAL A 190 -24.33 -40.03 -12.63
CA VAL A 190 -23.30 -41.05 -12.50
C VAL A 190 -23.45 -41.98 -13.70
N ASP A 191 -22.66 -41.73 -14.74
CA ASP A 191 -22.43 -42.76 -15.76
C ASP A 191 -21.40 -43.75 -15.20
N ASN A 192 -21.88 -44.97 -14.95
CA ASN A 192 -21.09 -46.11 -14.52
C ASN A 192 -19.97 -46.40 -15.54
N VAL A 193 -18.72 -46.26 -15.13
CA VAL A 193 -17.58 -46.88 -15.81
C VAL A 193 -16.97 -47.92 -14.89
N LEU A 194 -17.08 -49.18 -15.34
CA LEU A 194 -16.44 -50.36 -14.76
C LEU A 194 -14.95 -50.11 -14.56
N VAL A 195 -14.45 -50.35 -13.34
CA VAL A 195 -13.02 -50.60 -13.10
C VAL A 195 -12.91 -52.05 -12.64
N GLN A 196 -12.24 -52.87 -13.46
CA GLN A 196 -11.93 -54.26 -13.16
C GLN A 196 -10.97 -54.34 -11.96
N GLN A 197 -11.31 -55.19 -11.00
CA GLN A 197 -10.45 -55.61 -9.90
C GLN A 197 -9.29 -56.48 -10.42
N MET A 198 -8.09 -56.25 -9.90
CA MET A 198 -7.14 -57.32 -9.61
C MET A 198 -6.61 -57.07 -8.20
N ASP A 199 -6.88 -58.05 -7.33
CA ASP A 199 -6.34 -58.16 -5.99
C ASP A 199 -4.85 -58.53 -6.05
N ASP A 200 -4.06 -58.03 -5.10
CA ASP A 200 -3.02 -58.85 -4.48
C ASP A 200 -2.63 -58.30 -3.10
N GLU A 201 -2.64 -59.19 -2.12
CA GLU A 201 -2.31 -58.97 -0.71
C GLU A 201 -0.80 -58.85 -0.48
N SER A 202 -0.38 -57.98 0.44
CA SER A 202 0.48 -58.37 1.57
C SER A 202 0.66 -57.22 2.55
N GLY A 203 0.44 -57.52 3.82
CA GLY A 203 0.43 -56.55 4.90
C GLY A 203 1.81 -56.09 5.37
N THR A 204 1.87 -54.87 5.92
CA THR A 204 2.68 -54.57 7.10
C THR A 204 2.20 -53.26 7.73
N GLU A 205 1.83 -53.32 9.01
CA GLU A 205 1.45 -52.17 9.83
C GLU A 205 2.60 -51.15 9.94
N LYS A 206 2.34 -49.89 9.60
CA LYS A 206 3.09 -48.74 10.13
C LYS A 206 2.13 -47.63 10.53
N LYS A 207 2.09 -47.39 11.85
CA LYS A 207 1.50 -46.21 12.49
C LYS A 207 2.13 -44.95 11.92
N THR A 208 1.32 -44.09 11.31
CA THR A 208 1.68 -42.70 11.05
C THR A 208 0.72 -41.81 11.83
N LYS A 209 1.23 -41.18 12.91
CA LYS A 209 0.55 -40.12 13.63
C LYS A 209 0.50 -38.88 12.73
N THR A 210 -0.67 -38.57 12.20
CA THR A 210 -0.92 -37.27 11.57
C THR A 210 -1.40 -36.32 12.67
N VAL A 211 -0.57 -35.31 12.96
CA VAL A 211 -0.93 -34.22 13.88
C VAL A 211 -1.94 -33.33 13.14
N SER A 212 -3.17 -33.33 13.63
CA SER A 212 -4.23 -32.39 13.22
C SER A 212 -3.86 -31.00 13.74
N PHE A 213 -3.70 -30.04 12.83
CA PHE A 213 -3.90 -28.63 13.13
C PHE A 213 -5.34 -28.30 12.77
N SER A 214 -6.13 -27.97 13.79
CA SER A 214 -7.49 -27.47 13.67
C SER A 214 -7.47 -26.11 12.96
N GLU A 215 -8.05 -26.06 11.76
CA GLU A 215 -8.45 -24.82 11.10
C GLU A 215 -9.46 -24.07 11.98
N ILE A 216 -9.30 -22.75 12.04
CA ILE A 216 -10.20 -21.84 12.74
C ILE A 216 -11.48 -21.75 11.91
N GLU A 217 -12.56 -22.34 12.40
CA GLU A 217 -13.92 -22.12 11.90
C GLU A 217 -14.32 -20.66 12.15
N GLU A 218 -14.60 -19.92 11.08
CA GLU A 218 -15.21 -18.59 11.15
C GLU A 218 -16.72 -18.76 11.38
N VAL A 219 -17.13 -18.60 12.65
CA VAL A 219 -18.54 -18.63 13.07
C VAL A 219 -19.24 -17.37 12.56
N ILE A 220 -19.94 -17.48 11.43
CA ILE A 220 -20.91 -16.47 11.00
C ILE A 220 -22.20 -16.68 11.79
N ASN A 221 -22.30 -16.02 12.94
CA ASN A 221 -23.57 -15.83 13.64
C ASN A 221 -24.01 -14.37 13.52
N THR A 222 -24.95 -14.10 12.61
CA THR A 222 -25.84 -12.95 12.72
C THR A 222 -27.23 -13.30 12.20
N SER A 223 -28.04 -13.86 13.09
CA SER A 223 -29.50 -13.83 12.98
C SER A 223 -29.96 -12.39 13.24
N PHE A 224 -30.63 -11.76 12.29
CA PHE A 224 -31.43 -10.55 12.55
C PHE A 224 -32.74 -10.63 11.78
N GLU A 225 -33.85 -10.64 12.52
CA GLU A 225 -35.21 -10.60 11.98
C GLU A 225 -35.53 -9.22 11.38
N PRO A 226 -36.30 -9.15 10.27
CA PRO A 226 -36.85 -7.90 9.78
C PRO A 226 -38.28 -7.68 10.31
N GLY A 227 -38.46 -6.64 11.13
CA GLY A 227 -39.77 -6.05 11.42
C GLY A 227 -40.28 -5.25 10.21
N THR A 228 -41.48 -5.61 9.75
CA THR A 228 -42.37 -4.86 8.85
C THR A 228 -42.92 -3.61 9.59
N THR A 229 -43.40 -2.50 9.02
CA THR A 229 -44.08 -2.15 7.76
C THR A 229 -43.94 -0.63 7.56
N GLU A 230 -43.81 -0.16 6.32
CA GLU A 230 -44.68 0.92 5.80
C GLU A 230 -44.63 0.94 4.27
N THR A 231 -45.78 0.61 3.70
CA THR A 231 -46.13 0.61 2.29
C THR A 231 -46.14 2.03 1.73
N ASN A 232 -45.43 2.29 0.64
CA ASN A 232 -45.97 3.05 -0.50
C ASN A 232 -45.08 2.94 -1.75
N ASN A 233 -45.76 2.66 -2.85
CA ASN A 233 -45.23 2.26 -4.15
C ASN A 233 -44.43 3.35 -4.87
N THR A 234 -43.16 3.06 -5.13
CA THR A 234 -42.40 3.43 -6.33
C THR A 234 -41.06 2.71 -6.23
N PRO A 235 -40.57 1.98 -7.26
CA PRO A 235 -39.21 1.48 -7.24
C PRO A 235 -38.29 2.67 -7.49
N LYS A 236 -38.06 3.50 -6.46
CA LYS A 236 -36.86 4.32 -6.41
C LYS A 236 -35.72 3.33 -6.49
N ARG A 237 -35.05 3.30 -7.65
CA ARG A 237 -33.79 2.60 -7.86
C ARG A 237 -32.85 3.08 -6.77
N ARG A 238 -32.83 2.39 -5.61
CA ARG A 238 -31.88 2.66 -4.55
C ARG A 238 -30.54 2.38 -5.19
N ASN A 239 -29.76 3.44 -5.43
CA ASN A 239 -28.36 3.26 -5.77
C ASN A 239 -27.79 2.33 -4.69
N PRO A 240 -27.20 1.18 -5.07
CA PRO A 240 -26.58 0.31 -4.08
C PRO A 240 -25.54 1.17 -3.37
N ARG A 241 -25.76 1.45 -2.07
CA ARG A 241 -24.77 2.14 -1.26
C ARG A 241 -23.57 1.21 -1.19
N THR A 242 -22.42 1.70 -1.65
CA THR A 242 -21.15 1.01 -1.46
C THR A 242 -20.89 0.91 0.04
N GLU A 243 -20.87 -0.31 0.56
CA GLU A 243 -20.56 -0.61 1.96
C GLU A 243 -19.06 -0.89 2.08
N CYS A 244 -18.39 -0.30 3.06
CA CYS A 244 -16.94 -0.41 3.25
C CYS A 244 -16.64 -1.05 4.60
N ARG A 245 -17.10 -2.30 4.80
CA ARG A 245 -17.09 -3.00 6.10
C ARG A 245 -15.76 -2.92 6.85
N SER A 246 -14.63 -3.05 6.16
CA SER A 246 -13.31 -3.02 6.80
C SER A 246 -12.91 -1.63 7.29
N LEU A 247 -13.30 -0.58 6.54
CA LEU A 247 -13.14 0.81 7.00
C LEU A 247 -14.07 1.08 8.18
N ASP A 248 -15.34 0.65 8.08
CA ASP A 248 -16.33 0.80 9.14
C ASP A 248 -15.88 0.07 10.42
N HIS A 249 -15.28 -1.13 10.29
CA HIS A 249 -14.73 -1.89 11.39
C HIS A 249 -13.53 -1.17 12.03
N ALA A 250 -12.60 -0.67 11.23
CA ALA A 250 -11.45 0.07 11.74
C ALA A 250 -11.84 1.37 12.44
N ASP A 251 -12.84 2.08 11.91
CA ASP A 251 -13.41 3.26 12.55
C ASP A 251 -14.10 2.88 13.87
N SER A 252 -14.80 1.74 13.93
CA SER A 252 -15.43 1.23 15.15
C SER A 252 -14.42 0.85 16.25
N LEU A 253 -13.27 0.29 15.87
CA LEU A 253 -12.17 -0.01 16.80
C LEU A 253 -11.45 1.26 17.29
N GLY A 254 -11.47 2.32 16.47
CA GLY A 254 -10.85 3.60 16.74
C GLY A 254 -9.41 3.69 16.21
N LEU A 255 -9.22 4.57 15.21
CA LEU A 255 -7.93 4.80 14.55
C LEU A 255 -6.81 5.23 15.51
N ILE A 256 -7.15 5.97 16.58
CA ILE A 256 -6.21 6.38 17.63
C ILE A 256 -5.69 5.16 18.40
N LEU A 257 -6.57 4.22 18.75
CA LEU A 257 -6.21 3.02 19.48
C LEU A 257 -5.31 2.12 18.62
N ILE A 258 -5.69 1.90 17.36
CA ILE A 258 -4.90 1.15 16.38
C ILE A 258 -3.50 1.77 16.26
N SER A 259 -3.42 3.08 16.06
CA SER A 259 -2.14 3.79 15.88
C SER A 259 -1.27 3.76 17.14
N ASN A 260 -1.86 3.87 18.33
CA ASN A 260 -1.13 3.73 19.59
C ASN A 260 -0.57 2.31 19.77
N ARG A 261 -1.35 1.27 19.43
CA ARG A 261 -0.88 -0.12 19.47
C ARG A 261 0.27 -0.35 18.50
N THR A 262 0.12 0.08 17.24
CA THR A 262 1.17 -0.01 16.23
C THR A 262 2.46 0.67 16.69
N ARG A 263 2.36 1.88 17.27
CA ARG A 263 3.51 2.60 17.84
C ARG A 263 4.19 1.83 18.98
N ASN A 264 3.41 1.26 19.89
CA ASN A 264 3.97 0.51 21.02
C ASN A 264 4.68 -0.76 20.55
N LEU A 265 4.08 -1.50 19.60
CA LEU A 265 4.65 -2.71 19.03
C LEU A 265 5.94 -2.42 18.25
N ILE A 266 5.96 -1.39 17.41
CA ILE A 266 7.15 -1.04 16.63
C ILE A 266 8.28 -0.56 17.53
N ASN A 267 7.99 0.25 18.55
CA ASN A 267 9.02 0.71 19.50
C ASN A 267 9.57 -0.46 20.33
N TRP A 268 8.69 -1.37 20.77
CA TRP A 268 9.13 -2.59 21.47
C TRP A 268 10.03 -3.44 20.57
N LEU A 269 9.62 -3.69 19.32
CA LEU A 269 10.38 -4.49 18.36
C LEU A 269 11.75 -3.88 18.09
N VAL A 270 11.83 -2.57 17.86
CA VAL A 270 13.09 -1.87 17.60
C VAL A 270 14.00 -1.95 18.82
N ASN A 271 13.48 -1.74 20.03
CA ASN A 271 14.23 -1.87 21.28
C ASN A 271 14.76 -3.30 21.45
N ALA A 272 13.95 -4.32 21.16
CA ALA A 272 14.39 -5.70 21.21
C ALA A 272 15.53 -5.96 20.20
N LEU A 273 15.38 -5.51 18.95
CA LEU A 273 16.38 -5.69 17.90
C LEU A 273 17.72 -5.05 18.25
N ILE A 274 17.74 -3.78 18.67
CA ILE A 274 18.99 -3.08 19.02
C ILE A 274 19.65 -3.62 20.30
N SER A 275 18.90 -4.37 21.12
CA SER A 275 19.42 -4.99 22.34
C SER A 275 20.09 -6.36 22.09
N LEU A 276 19.95 -6.92 20.88
CA LEU A 276 20.57 -8.19 20.52
C LEU A 276 22.10 -8.02 20.39
N LYS A 277 22.84 -8.84 21.15
CA LYS A 277 24.30 -8.87 21.15
C LYS A 277 24.81 -10.31 21.05
N HIS A 278 25.98 -10.47 20.43
CA HIS A 278 26.65 -11.76 20.39
C HIS A 278 27.24 -12.12 21.77
N PRO A 279 27.12 -13.38 22.21
CA PRO A 279 27.55 -13.81 23.56
C PRO A 279 29.07 -13.86 23.77
N ASN A 280 29.88 -13.80 22.71
CA ASN A 280 31.28 -14.25 22.72
C ASN A 280 32.35 -13.15 22.86
N LEU A 281 32.01 -11.92 23.26
CA LEU A 281 32.97 -10.82 23.50
C LEU A 281 32.60 -10.08 24.79
N GLU A 282 33.58 -9.69 25.60
CA GLU A 282 33.37 -9.00 26.90
C GLU A 282 32.51 -7.72 26.79
N ASN A 283 32.39 -7.12 25.60
CA ASN A 283 31.49 -6.00 25.31
C ASN A 283 30.37 -6.29 24.27
N GLY A 284 30.29 -7.52 23.74
CA GLY A 284 29.29 -8.04 22.81
C GLY A 284 28.99 -7.15 21.60
N ASN A 285 29.54 -7.49 20.43
CA ASN A 285 29.19 -6.81 19.18
C ASN A 285 27.65 -6.87 18.94
N PRO A 286 27.01 -5.77 18.52
CA PRO A 286 25.58 -5.76 18.23
C PRO A 286 25.30 -6.71 17.07
N ALA A 287 24.31 -7.59 17.25
CA ALA A 287 23.90 -8.51 16.19
C ALA A 287 23.08 -7.81 15.10
N VAL A 288 22.51 -6.64 15.42
CA VAL A 288 21.63 -5.90 14.53
C VAL A 288 21.98 -4.41 14.50
N GLN A 289 22.02 -3.83 13.31
CA GLN A 289 22.05 -2.38 13.12
C GLN A 289 20.72 -1.91 12.51
N SER A 290 19.97 -1.09 13.23
CA SER A 290 18.75 -0.47 12.70
C SER A 290 19.06 0.78 11.88
N TYR A 291 18.34 0.99 10.79
CA TYR A 291 18.35 2.22 10.00
C TYR A 291 17.07 3.03 10.24
N GLY A 292 17.16 4.33 10.00
CA GLY A 292 16.06 5.26 10.23
C GLY A 292 15.95 5.76 11.68
N PRO A 293 14.89 6.51 11.99
CA PRO A 293 14.59 6.97 13.34
C PRO A 293 14.52 5.82 14.36
N LYS A 294 15.37 5.84 15.39
CA LYS A 294 15.42 4.77 16.40
C LYS A 294 14.10 4.69 17.18
N ILE A 295 13.83 5.68 18.02
CA ILE A 295 12.61 5.79 18.82
C ILE A 295 12.08 7.20 18.62
N MET A 296 10.98 7.34 17.90
CA MET A 296 10.29 8.61 17.71
C MET A 296 8.79 8.40 17.75
N PHE A 297 8.06 9.39 18.24
CA PHE A 297 6.58 9.35 18.28
C PHE A 297 5.97 9.18 16.89
N ASP A 298 6.65 9.73 15.87
CA ASP A 298 6.23 9.75 14.47
C ASP A 298 6.92 8.66 13.63
N ARG A 299 7.50 7.63 14.26
CA ARG A 299 8.09 6.50 13.54
C ARG A 299 6.98 5.67 12.89
N ARG A 300 7.06 5.50 11.57
CA ARG A 300 6.18 4.61 10.79
C ARG A 300 6.41 3.13 11.13
N PRO A 301 5.44 2.23 10.87
CA PRO A 301 5.52 0.81 11.22
C PRO A 301 6.61 -0.01 10.50
N ALA A 302 7.37 0.59 9.58
CA ALA A 302 8.44 -0.09 8.87
C ALA A 302 9.77 -0.06 9.67
N VAL A 303 10.52 -1.17 9.63
CA VAL A 303 11.88 -1.27 10.17
C VAL A 303 12.82 -1.77 9.09
N ALA A 304 13.86 -1.00 8.81
CA ALA A 304 15.02 -1.45 8.06
C ALA A 304 16.16 -1.77 9.04
N PHE A 305 16.80 -2.91 8.88
CA PHE A 305 17.95 -3.29 9.70
C PHE A 305 18.88 -4.24 8.93
N SER A 306 20.15 -4.26 9.33
CA SER A 306 21.12 -5.27 8.90
C SER A 306 21.46 -6.21 10.05
N VAL A 307 21.69 -7.48 9.75
CA VAL A 307 22.16 -8.50 10.68
C VAL A 307 23.66 -8.73 10.48
N PHE A 308 24.39 -8.79 11.59
CA PHE A 308 25.83 -9.02 11.62
C PHE A 308 26.15 -10.33 12.33
N ASP A 309 27.16 -11.04 11.85
CA ASP A 309 27.70 -12.20 12.56
C ASP A 309 28.60 -11.78 13.74
N TRP A 310 29.11 -12.77 14.47
CA TRP A 310 29.96 -12.56 15.63
C TRP A 310 31.31 -11.91 15.27
N GLU A 311 31.76 -12.03 14.02
CA GLU A 311 32.95 -11.39 13.47
C GLU A 311 32.69 -9.94 13.03
N GLY A 312 31.42 -9.49 13.02
CA GLY A 312 31.02 -8.17 12.58
C GLY A 312 30.82 -8.04 11.07
N GLN A 313 30.71 -9.15 10.33
CA GLN A 313 30.39 -9.13 8.91
C GLN A 313 28.87 -9.04 8.68
N ASN A 314 28.45 -8.18 7.76
CA ASN A 314 27.04 -8.05 7.40
C ASN A 314 26.57 -9.29 6.62
N ARG A 315 25.51 -9.95 7.09
CA ARG A 315 24.90 -11.14 6.49
C ARG A 315 23.56 -10.87 5.80
N SER A 316 23.19 -9.60 5.65
CA SER A 316 21.92 -9.19 5.05
C SER A 316 21.97 -9.32 3.53
N CYS A 317 20.97 -9.98 2.93
CA CYS A 317 20.89 -10.23 1.49
C CYS A 317 20.83 -8.96 0.62
N ASN A 318 20.41 -7.83 1.18
CA ASN A 318 20.35 -6.53 0.52
C ASN A 318 21.05 -5.49 1.39
N SER A 319 22.38 -5.48 1.37
CA SER A 319 23.14 -4.40 1.97
C SER A 319 22.96 -3.16 1.08
N PRO A 320 22.43 -2.03 1.59
CA PRO A 320 22.57 -0.78 0.86
C PRO A 320 24.07 -0.53 0.70
N LYS A 321 24.55 -0.57 -0.55
CA LYS A 321 25.94 -0.23 -0.83
C LYS A 321 26.12 1.20 -0.33
N ALA A 322 26.99 1.37 0.66
CA ALA A 322 27.50 2.68 1.03
C ALA A 322 28.20 3.22 -0.22
N GLY A 323 27.53 4.13 -0.93
CA GLY A 323 28.12 4.99 -1.95
C GLY A 323 28.52 6.30 -1.32
#